data_AF-A0A7W0UP37-F1
#
_entry.id   AF-A0A7W0UP37-F1
#
_cell.length_a   1.000
_cell.length_b   1.000
_cell.length_c   1.000
_cell.angle_alpha   90.00
_cell.angle_beta   90.00
_cell.angle_gamma   90.00
#
_symmetry.space_group_name_H-M   'P 1'
#
loop_
_entity.id
_entity.type
_entity.pdbx_description
1 polymer ?
#
loop_
_entity_poly.entity_id
_entity_poly.type
_entity_poly.pdbx_seq_one_letter_code
_entity_poly.pdbx_strand_id
1 'polypeptide(L)'
;IREKVLVPSLLAPFLGVAIAFVLILAITWMVARRRPTRVNWFFRRAQLVSGGFVAFTHGTNDAQKTMGIIALALVATGDLGADFERPPLWVIVSAALAMGAGTYAGGWRIIRTLGTRIAKIDPPQGFAAQTACAGILWGTAQYGFPVSTTHTISGSVLGAGAIKGFSAVRWGVAGNILLAWILTIPMAALVGGGMQLVTRVPGGDGIVLVFAGLIATTAFLGRRYETRRLAPAPA
;
A
#
# COMPACT_ATOMS: atom_id res chain seq x y z
N ILE A 1 14.61 -4.65 15.55
CA ILE A 1 14.25 -3.69 14.47
C ILE A 1 14.92 -4.04 13.14
N ARG A 2 16.26 -4.18 13.08
CA ARG A 2 17.01 -4.49 11.85
C ARG A 2 16.46 -5.70 11.07
N GLU A 3 16.38 -6.86 11.70
CA GLU A 3 16.00 -8.12 11.04
C GLU A 3 14.50 -8.27 10.79
N LYS A 4 13.66 -7.73 11.69
CA LYS A 4 12.20 -7.91 11.63
C LYS A 4 11.43 -6.82 10.89
N VAL A 5 12.04 -5.65 10.69
CA VAL A 5 11.35 -4.47 10.12
C VAL A 5 12.12 -3.91 8.93
N LEU A 6 13.41 -3.60 9.14
CA LEU A 6 14.19 -2.82 8.18
C LEU A 6 14.56 -3.66 6.94
N VAL A 7 15.04 -4.88 7.16
CA VAL A 7 15.40 -5.82 6.09
C VAL A 7 14.18 -6.23 5.26
N PRO A 8 13.06 -6.71 5.82
CA PRO A 8 11.87 -7.04 5.04
C PRO A 8 11.30 -5.86 4.27
N SER A 9 11.26 -4.67 4.89
CA SER A 9 10.71 -3.46 4.25
C SER A 9 11.55 -2.99 3.07
N LEU A 10 12.87 -3.11 3.16
CA LEU A 10 13.79 -2.70 2.09
C LEU A 10 13.85 -3.74 0.97
N LEU A 11 13.80 -5.03 1.30
CA LEU A 11 13.90 -6.12 0.33
C LEU A 11 12.61 -6.36 -0.46
N ALA A 12 11.45 -6.08 0.13
CA ALA A 12 10.14 -6.31 -0.51
C ALA A 12 9.99 -5.71 -1.93
N PRO A 13 10.37 -4.46 -2.24
CA PRO A 13 10.30 -3.95 -3.61
C PRO A 13 11.19 -4.74 -4.58
N PHE A 14 12.39 -5.16 -4.16
CA PHE A 14 13.29 -5.93 -5.02
C PHE A 14 12.79 -7.36 -5.24
N LEU A 15 12.23 -7.99 -4.19
CA LEU A 15 11.52 -9.26 -4.33
C LEU A 15 10.32 -9.12 -5.25
N GLY A 16 9.60 -8.00 -5.19
CA GLY A 16 8.53 -7.66 -6.12
C GLY A 16 9.02 -7.65 -7.57
N VAL A 17 10.12 -6.94 -7.84
CA VAL A 17 10.75 -6.92 -9.18
C VAL A 17 11.09 -8.34 -9.64
N ALA A 18 11.81 -9.11 -8.82
CA ALA A 18 12.28 -10.44 -9.17
C ALA A 18 11.13 -11.43 -9.40
N ILE A 19 10.20 -11.54 -8.45
CA ILE A 19 9.09 -12.49 -8.51
C ILE A 19 8.15 -12.12 -9.65
N ALA A 20 7.79 -10.84 -9.82
CA ALA A 20 6.92 -10.43 -10.90
C ALA A 20 7.56 -10.65 -12.27
N PHE A 21 8.87 -10.42 -12.41
CA PHE A 21 9.62 -10.70 -13.64
C PHE A 21 9.60 -12.20 -14.00
N VAL A 22 9.88 -13.08 -13.02
CA VAL A 22 9.84 -14.53 -13.23
C VAL A 22 8.41 -14.99 -13.57
N LEU A 23 7.39 -14.48 -12.89
CA LEU A 23 5.99 -14.83 -13.16
C LEU A 23 5.58 -14.40 -14.56
N ILE A 24 5.92 -13.18 -15.00
CA ILE A 24 5.54 -12.74 -16.34
C ILE A 24 6.32 -13.48 -17.43
N LEU A 25 7.56 -13.86 -17.17
CA LEU A 25 8.36 -14.69 -18.08
C LEU A 25 7.69 -16.07 -18.27
N ALA A 26 7.31 -16.72 -17.17
CA ALA A 26 6.61 -17.99 -17.19
C ALA A 26 5.24 -17.89 -17.90
N ILE A 27 4.46 -16.84 -17.60
CA ILE A 27 3.17 -16.58 -18.26
C ILE A 27 3.37 -16.41 -19.77
N THR A 28 4.33 -15.58 -20.18
CA THR A 28 4.61 -15.30 -21.59
C THR A 28 4.99 -16.58 -22.33
N TRP A 29 5.85 -17.41 -21.74
CA TRP A 29 6.23 -18.70 -22.32
C TRP A 29 5.04 -19.65 -22.48
N MET A 30 4.19 -19.73 -21.46
CA MET A 30 3.02 -20.60 -21.43
C MET A 30 1.93 -20.18 -22.44
N VAL A 31 1.79 -18.88 -22.70
CA VAL A 31 0.79 -18.34 -23.63
C VAL A 31 1.37 -17.95 -24.99
N ALA A 32 2.65 -18.20 -25.26
CA ALA A 32 3.36 -17.79 -26.48
C ALA A 32 2.66 -18.24 -27.77
N ARG A 33 2.01 -19.42 -27.75
CA ARG A 33 1.31 -19.99 -28.91
C ARG A 33 -0.20 -19.64 -28.96
N ARG A 34 -0.69 -18.81 -28.04
CA ARG A 34 -2.12 -18.48 -27.91
C ARG A 34 -2.42 -17.13 -28.54
N ARG A 35 -3.64 -16.97 -29.07
CA ARG A 35 -4.10 -15.71 -29.69
C ARG A 35 -4.14 -14.58 -28.63
N PRO A 36 -3.51 -13.41 -28.89
CA PRO A 36 -3.45 -12.30 -27.92
C PRO A 36 -4.80 -11.84 -27.39
N THR A 37 -5.85 -11.85 -28.23
CA THR A 37 -7.21 -11.45 -27.85
C THR A 37 -7.79 -12.33 -26.74
N ARG A 38 -7.62 -13.65 -26.83
CA ARG A 38 -8.10 -14.60 -25.81
C ARG A 38 -7.28 -14.49 -24.53
N VAL A 39 -5.96 -14.32 -24.65
CA VAL A 39 -5.04 -14.12 -23.52
C VAL A 39 -5.44 -12.87 -22.73
N ASN A 40 -5.59 -11.73 -23.40
CA ASN A 40 -5.98 -10.48 -22.75
C ASN A 40 -7.35 -10.56 -22.08
N TRP A 41 -8.33 -11.22 -22.72
CA TRP A 41 -9.67 -11.42 -22.14
C TRP A 41 -9.64 -12.28 -20.88
N PHE A 42 -8.82 -13.34 -20.87
CA PHE A 42 -8.65 -14.22 -19.72
C PHE A 42 -7.96 -13.48 -18.56
N PHE A 43 -6.82 -12.83 -18.83
CA PHE A 43 -6.07 -12.14 -17.78
C PHE A 43 -6.81 -10.93 -17.23
N ARG A 44 -7.66 -10.24 -18.01
CA ARG A 44 -8.56 -9.21 -17.47
C ARG A 44 -9.53 -9.76 -16.41
N ARG A 45 -10.02 -10.99 -16.57
CA ARG A 45 -10.84 -11.65 -15.54
C ARG A 45 -10.00 -12.13 -14.38
N ALA A 46 -8.84 -12.73 -14.66
CA ALA A 46 -7.91 -13.17 -13.63
C ALA A 46 -7.45 -12.01 -12.72
N GLN A 47 -7.34 -10.80 -13.28
CA GLN A 47 -7.05 -9.57 -12.55
C GLN A 47 -8.10 -9.20 -11.50
N LEU A 48 -9.36 -9.63 -11.65
CA LEU A 48 -10.36 -9.44 -10.60
C LEU A 48 -10.03 -10.30 -9.39
N VAL A 49 -9.56 -11.53 -9.61
CA VAL A 49 -9.15 -12.45 -8.55
C VAL A 49 -7.84 -12.00 -7.91
N SER A 50 -6.80 -11.71 -8.70
CA SER A 50 -5.53 -11.22 -8.16
C SER A 50 -5.66 -9.84 -7.52
N GLY A 51 -6.51 -8.96 -8.06
CA GLY A 51 -6.84 -7.68 -7.45
C GLY A 51 -7.57 -7.83 -6.12
N GLY A 52 -8.52 -8.78 -6.02
CA GLY A 52 -9.16 -9.14 -4.75
C GLY A 52 -8.15 -9.69 -3.74
N PHE A 53 -7.19 -10.51 -4.18
CA PHE A 53 -6.14 -11.03 -3.32
C PHE A 53 -5.18 -9.94 -2.83
N VAL A 54 -4.82 -8.96 -3.69
CA VAL A 54 -4.09 -7.76 -3.27
C VAL A 54 -4.89 -6.98 -2.23
N ALA A 55 -6.20 -6.77 -2.44
CA ALA A 55 -7.03 -6.04 -1.48
C ALA A 55 -7.10 -6.74 -0.11
N PHE A 56 -7.24 -8.07 -0.11
CA PHE A 56 -7.25 -8.88 1.11
C PHE A 56 -5.90 -8.77 1.86
N THR A 57 -4.79 -9.04 1.17
CA THR A 57 -3.45 -9.03 1.77
C THR A 57 -3.01 -7.63 2.18
N HIS A 58 -3.39 -6.60 1.43
CA HIS A 58 -3.23 -5.20 1.81
C HIS A 58 -3.98 -4.91 3.10
N GLY A 59 -5.23 -5.36 3.20
CA GLY A 59 -6.02 -5.19 4.41
C GLY A 59 -5.39 -5.86 5.62
N THR A 60 -4.92 -7.10 5.49
CA THR A 60 -4.23 -7.82 6.57
C THR A 60 -2.97 -7.08 7.03
N ASN A 61 -2.15 -6.59 6.10
CA ASN A 61 -0.86 -5.95 6.44
C ASN A 61 -1.01 -4.52 6.99
N ASP A 62 -1.95 -3.73 6.48
CA ASP A 62 -2.13 -2.34 6.89
C ASP A 62 -3.00 -2.20 8.13
N ALA A 63 -4.01 -3.07 8.30
CA ALA A 63 -4.81 -3.05 9.52
C ALA A 63 -3.98 -3.39 10.76
N GLN A 64 -2.96 -4.26 10.64
CA GLN A 64 -2.00 -4.55 11.72
C GLN A 64 -1.27 -3.30 12.22
N LYS A 65 -0.93 -2.34 11.34
CA LYS A 65 -0.24 -1.10 11.73
C LYS A 65 -1.14 -0.25 12.61
N THR A 66 -2.42 -0.11 12.24
CA THR A 66 -3.41 0.64 13.01
C THR A 66 -3.76 -0.06 14.33
N MET A 67 -4.00 -1.38 14.30
CA MET A 67 -4.26 -2.18 15.50
C MET A 67 -3.09 -2.09 16.49
N GLY A 68 -1.85 -2.08 16.00
CA GLY A 68 -0.66 -1.94 16.83
C GLY A 68 -0.62 -0.62 17.60
N ILE A 69 -0.98 0.50 16.96
CA ILE A 69 -1.04 1.81 17.64
C ILE A 69 -2.13 1.82 18.72
N ILE A 70 -3.32 1.30 18.41
CA ILE A 70 -4.43 1.23 19.37
C ILE A 70 -4.07 0.31 20.55
N ALA A 71 -3.47 -0.85 20.28
CA ALA A 71 -3.05 -1.78 21.33
C ALA A 71 -1.98 -1.17 22.24
N LEU A 72 -1.00 -0.44 21.67
CA LEU A 72 -0.01 0.29 22.47
C LEU A 72 -0.65 1.36 23.36
N ALA A 73 -1.69 2.06 22.87
CA ALA A 73 -2.43 3.02 23.68
C ALA A 73 -3.17 2.35 24.85
N LEU A 74 -3.81 1.20 24.61
CA LEU A 74 -4.51 0.43 25.66
C LEU A 74 -3.55 -0.13 26.71
N VAL A 75 -2.34 -0.54 26.30
CA VAL A 75 -1.29 -0.94 27.24
C VAL A 75 -0.84 0.26 28.08
N ALA A 76 -0.69 1.44 27.46
CA ALA A 76 -0.29 2.65 28.18
C ALA A 76 -1.35 3.14 29.18
N THR A 77 -2.65 2.91 28.93
CA THR A 77 -3.73 3.25 29.87
C THR A 77 -3.98 2.19 30.94
N GLY A 78 -3.37 1.01 30.80
CA GLY A 78 -3.57 -0.13 31.71
C GLY A 78 -4.80 -0.99 31.38
N ASP A 79 -5.51 -0.70 30.30
CA ASP A 79 -6.69 -1.45 29.84
C ASP A 79 -6.33 -2.79 29.18
N LEU A 80 -5.05 -2.97 28.82
CA LEU A 80 -4.51 -4.19 28.23
C LEU A 80 -3.18 -4.55 28.91
N GLY A 81 -3.04 -5.80 29.36
CA GLY A 81 -1.77 -6.28 29.92
C GLY A 81 -0.66 -6.26 28.87
N ALA A 82 0.58 -5.97 29.28
CA ALA A 82 1.73 -5.90 28.36
C ALA A 82 2.04 -7.24 27.65
N ASP A 83 1.57 -8.36 28.23
CA ASP A 83 1.83 -9.73 27.76
C ASP A 83 0.75 -10.24 26.79
N PHE A 84 -0.05 -9.36 26.20
CA PHE A 84 -1.14 -9.76 25.31
C PHE A 84 -0.60 -10.41 24.02
N GLU A 85 -1.13 -11.57 23.65
CA GLU A 85 -0.76 -12.24 22.39
C GLU A 85 -1.50 -11.69 21.17
N ARG A 86 -2.73 -11.19 21.36
CA ARG A 86 -3.60 -10.70 20.28
C ARG A 86 -4.40 -9.48 20.72
N PRO A 87 -4.51 -8.42 19.89
CA PRO A 87 -5.38 -7.29 20.18
C PRO A 87 -6.84 -7.75 20.36
N PRO A 88 -7.63 -7.08 21.22
CA PRO A 88 -9.04 -7.37 21.39
C PRO A 88 -9.82 -7.32 20.06
N LEU A 89 -10.84 -8.16 19.93
CA LEU A 89 -11.62 -8.29 18.69
C LEU A 89 -12.20 -6.95 18.21
N TRP A 90 -12.65 -6.09 19.14
CA TRP A 90 -13.19 -4.78 18.79
C TRP A 90 -12.13 -3.85 18.15
N VAL A 91 -10.85 -3.97 18.53
CA VAL A 91 -9.74 -3.23 17.89
C VAL A 91 -9.56 -3.72 16.46
N ILE A 92 -9.62 -5.04 16.26
CA ILE A 92 -9.48 -5.65 14.94
C ILE A 92 -10.62 -5.21 14.02
N VAL A 93 -11.86 -5.33 14.50
CA VAL A 93 -13.06 -4.98 13.73
C VAL A 93 -13.13 -3.47 13.45
N SER A 94 -12.83 -2.62 14.44
CA SER A 94 -12.84 -1.16 14.24
C SER A 94 -11.77 -0.71 13.25
N ALA A 95 -10.54 -1.24 13.32
CA ALA A 95 -9.49 -0.96 12.36
C ALA A 95 -9.86 -1.42 10.95
N ALA A 96 -10.42 -2.63 10.81
CA ALA A 96 -10.88 -3.17 9.53
C ALA A 96 -12.02 -2.34 8.92
N LEU A 97 -13.02 -1.96 9.72
CA LEU A 97 -14.14 -1.13 9.29
C LEU A 97 -13.68 0.28 8.91
N ALA A 98 -12.81 0.91 9.70
CA ALA A 98 -12.28 2.23 9.42
C ALA A 98 -11.48 2.25 8.10
N MET A 99 -10.64 1.24 7.88
CA MET A 99 -9.87 1.09 6.65
C MET A 99 -10.80 0.84 5.45
N GLY A 100 -11.76 -0.08 5.55
CA GLY A 100 -12.73 -0.34 4.49
C GLY A 100 -13.59 0.87 4.14
N ALA A 101 -14.10 1.58 5.16
CA ALA A 101 -14.85 2.81 4.99
C ALA A 101 -14.00 3.93 4.35
N GLY A 102 -12.74 4.07 4.75
CA GLY A 102 -11.80 5.02 4.15
C GLY A 102 -11.52 4.73 2.67
N THR A 103 -11.26 3.46 2.32
CA THR A 103 -11.06 3.03 0.93
C THR A 103 -12.32 3.27 0.09
N TYR A 104 -13.52 2.99 0.62
CA TYR A 104 -14.77 3.25 -0.07
C TYR A 104 -15.03 4.76 -0.26
N ALA A 105 -14.79 5.56 0.78
CA ALA A 105 -15.11 6.98 0.79
C ALA A 105 -14.13 7.87 -0.01
N GLY A 106 -12.92 7.39 -0.32
CA GLY A 106 -11.88 8.19 -0.97
C GLY A 106 -10.96 7.44 -1.96
N GLY A 107 -10.94 6.11 -1.94
CA GLY A 107 -10.00 5.31 -2.73
C GLY A 107 -10.21 5.41 -4.24
N TRP A 108 -11.44 5.63 -4.70
CA TRP A 108 -11.77 5.69 -6.13
C TRP A 108 -10.98 6.78 -6.89
N ARG A 109 -10.68 7.94 -6.26
CA ARG A 109 -9.91 9.03 -6.89
C ARG A 109 -8.43 8.64 -7.07
N ILE A 110 -7.86 7.98 -6.07
CA ILE A 110 -6.47 7.53 -6.08
C ILE A 110 -6.29 6.42 -7.12
N ILE A 111 -7.23 5.48 -7.19
CA ILE A 111 -7.20 4.38 -8.18
C ILE A 111 -7.20 4.92 -9.62
N ARG A 112 -7.97 5.98 -9.92
CA ARG A 112 -7.98 6.61 -11.26
C ARG A 112 -6.66 7.31 -11.62
N THR A 113 -5.88 7.79 -10.66
CA THR A 113 -4.71 8.65 -10.91
C THR A 113 -3.36 7.92 -10.88
N LEU A 114 -3.30 6.73 -10.27
CA LEU A 114 -2.07 5.94 -10.15
C LEU A 114 -1.76 5.02 -11.36
N GLY A 115 -2.76 4.65 -12.15
CA GLY A 115 -2.67 3.51 -13.08
C GLY A 115 -1.69 3.59 -14.26
N THR A 116 -1.09 4.74 -14.57
CA THR A 116 -0.32 4.93 -15.83
C THR A 116 1.10 5.47 -15.67
N ARG A 117 1.59 5.74 -14.45
CA ARG A 117 2.81 6.55 -14.29
C ARG A 117 4.14 5.79 -14.41
N ILE A 118 4.19 4.50 -14.12
CA ILE A 118 5.46 3.76 -13.92
C ILE A 118 5.84 2.91 -15.15
N ALA A 119 4.89 2.12 -15.68
CA ALA A 119 5.06 1.30 -16.87
C ALA A 119 3.72 1.12 -17.61
N LYS A 120 3.74 0.93 -18.94
CA LYS A 120 2.54 0.52 -19.70
C LYS A 120 2.30 -0.98 -19.51
N ILE A 121 1.33 -1.31 -18.67
CA ILE A 121 1.03 -2.68 -18.24
C ILE A 121 -0.11 -3.27 -19.06
N ASP A 122 0.14 -4.41 -19.71
CA ASP A 122 -0.91 -5.23 -20.32
C ASP A 122 -1.57 -6.15 -19.27
N PRO A 123 -2.79 -6.67 -19.51
CA PRO A 123 -3.49 -7.51 -18.53
C PRO A 123 -2.67 -8.68 -17.95
N PRO A 124 -1.87 -9.44 -18.73
CA PRO A 124 -1.01 -10.50 -18.17
C PRO A 124 0.08 -9.96 -17.23
N GLN A 125 0.69 -8.81 -17.58
CA GLN A 125 1.69 -8.13 -16.75
C GLN A 125 1.06 -7.64 -15.44
N GLY A 126 -0.15 -7.10 -15.51
CA GLY A 126 -0.86 -6.62 -14.32
C GLY A 126 -1.27 -7.76 -13.40
N PHE A 127 -1.70 -8.90 -13.96
CA PHE A 127 -1.94 -10.12 -13.19
C PHE A 127 -0.67 -10.61 -12.49
N ALA A 128 0.46 -10.68 -13.21
CA ALA A 128 1.75 -11.08 -12.65
C ALA A 128 2.19 -10.15 -11.50
N ALA A 129 2.09 -8.82 -11.71
CA ALA A 129 2.47 -7.83 -10.70
C ALA A 129 1.59 -7.91 -9.45
N GLN A 130 0.27 -8.05 -9.61
CA GLN A 130 -0.68 -8.18 -8.49
C GLN A 130 -0.45 -9.48 -7.72
N THR A 131 -0.24 -10.60 -8.44
CA THR A 131 -0.01 -11.90 -7.82
C THR A 131 1.32 -11.93 -7.05
N ALA A 132 2.39 -11.39 -7.63
CA ALA A 132 3.67 -11.23 -6.93
C ALA A 132 3.52 -10.38 -5.66
N CYS A 133 2.86 -9.22 -5.77
CA CYS A 133 2.64 -8.34 -4.64
C CYS A 133 1.84 -9.01 -3.53
N ALA A 134 0.69 -9.60 -3.87
CA ALA A 134 -0.15 -10.28 -2.89
C ALA A 134 0.55 -11.50 -2.27
N GLY A 135 1.33 -12.27 -3.05
CA GLY A 135 2.11 -13.38 -2.54
C GLY A 135 3.17 -12.94 -1.52
N ILE A 136 3.90 -11.86 -1.80
CA ILE A 136 4.87 -11.28 -0.87
C ILE A 136 4.18 -10.75 0.38
N LEU A 137 3.08 -10.00 0.24
CA LEU A 137 2.33 -9.46 1.37
C LEU A 137 1.73 -10.56 2.25
N TRP A 138 1.17 -11.61 1.64
CA TRP A 138 0.66 -12.76 2.35
C TRP A 138 1.78 -13.48 3.12
N GLY A 139 2.88 -13.81 2.43
CA GLY A 139 4.02 -14.49 3.05
C GLY A 139 4.60 -13.71 4.21
N THR A 140 4.83 -12.40 4.03
CA THR A 140 5.36 -11.52 5.09
C THR A 140 4.39 -11.33 6.25
N ALA A 141 3.08 -11.31 5.99
CA ALA A 141 2.05 -11.24 7.03
C ALA A 141 2.04 -12.47 7.94
N GLN A 142 2.32 -13.68 7.42
CA GLN A 142 2.43 -14.90 8.24
C GLN A 142 3.56 -14.82 9.27
N TYR A 143 4.65 -14.14 8.93
CA TYR A 143 5.79 -13.92 9.83
C TYR A 143 5.68 -12.62 10.64
N GLY A 144 4.58 -11.88 10.51
CA GLY A 144 4.37 -10.61 11.21
C GLY A 144 5.35 -9.50 10.77
N PHE A 145 5.95 -9.62 9.58
CA PHE A 145 6.87 -8.59 9.09
C PHE A 145 6.07 -7.43 8.48
N PRO A 146 6.18 -6.21 9.03
CA PRO A 146 5.54 -5.05 8.43
C PRO A 146 6.24 -4.72 7.11
N VAL A 147 5.46 -4.68 6.03
CA VAL A 147 5.97 -4.41 4.69
C VAL A 147 5.10 -3.34 4.03
N SER A 148 5.73 -2.46 3.26
CA SER A 148 5.01 -1.41 2.53
C SER A 148 4.37 -1.98 1.27
N THR A 149 3.04 -2.00 1.23
CA THR A 149 2.25 -2.43 0.07
C THR A 149 2.58 -1.61 -1.18
N THR A 150 2.76 -0.30 -1.02
CA THR A 150 3.16 0.64 -2.09
C THR A 150 4.53 0.30 -2.67
N HIS A 151 5.50 -0.09 -1.83
CA HIS A 151 6.83 -0.47 -2.31
C HIS A 151 6.78 -1.78 -3.05
N THR A 152 6.10 -2.77 -2.48
CA THR A 152 5.98 -4.10 -3.07
C THR A 152 5.26 -4.04 -4.41
N ILE A 153 4.11 -3.36 -4.53
CA ILE A 153 3.40 -3.27 -5.80
C ILE A 153 4.17 -2.47 -6.86
N SER A 154 4.85 -1.39 -6.47
CA SER A 154 5.66 -0.60 -7.40
C SER A 154 6.83 -1.42 -7.95
N GLY A 155 7.51 -2.18 -7.08
CA GLY A 155 8.54 -3.14 -7.48
C GLY A 155 7.99 -4.22 -8.41
N SER A 156 6.86 -4.83 -8.07
CA SER A 156 6.20 -5.84 -8.91
C SER A 156 5.78 -5.30 -10.27
N VAL A 157 5.33 -4.05 -10.35
CA VAL A 157 5.00 -3.36 -11.62
C VAL A 157 6.26 -3.14 -12.46
N LEU A 158 7.36 -2.69 -11.85
CA LEU A 158 8.65 -2.53 -12.53
C LEU A 158 9.14 -3.86 -13.09
N GLY A 159 9.10 -4.93 -12.30
CA GLY A 159 9.50 -6.28 -12.74
C GLY A 159 8.64 -6.82 -13.86
N ALA A 160 7.31 -6.73 -13.74
CA ALA A 160 6.40 -7.19 -14.79
C ALA A 160 6.51 -6.36 -16.09
N GLY A 161 6.86 -5.07 -15.98
CA GLY A 161 7.06 -4.18 -17.12
C GLY A 161 8.39 -4.40 -17.84
N ALA A 162 9.44 -4.79 -17.11
CA ALA A 162 10.79 -4.96 -17.64
C ALA A 162 10.91 -6.03 -18.74
N ILE A 163 9.94 -6.95 -18.85
CA ILE A 163 9.92 -7.97 -19.93
C ILE A 163 9.79 -7.36 -21.34
N LYS A 164 9.25 -6.14 -21.46
CA LYS A 164 9.21 -5.39 -22.73
C LYS A 164 10.52 -4.66 -23.05
N GLY A 165 11.55 -4.88 -22.25
CA GLY A 165 12.84 -4.21 -22.32
C GLY A 165 13.00 -3.14 -21.22
N PHE A 166 14.25 -2.93 -20.79
CA PHE A 166 14.58 -1.94 -19.74
C PHE A 166 14.22 -0.50 -20.13
N SER A 167 14.12 -0.18 -21.42
CA SER A 167 13.68 1.13 -21.93
C SER A 167 12.17 1.37 -21.80
N ALA A 168 11.37 0.32 -21.60
CA ALA A 168 9.93 0.43 -21.39
C ALA A 168 9.57 0.98 -19.99
N VAL A 169 10.55 0.98 -19.08
CA VAL A 169 10.42 1.47 -17.70
C VAL A 169 10.84 2.94 -17.63
N ARG A 170 9.99 3.77 -17.01
CA ARG A 170 10.30 5.19 -16.79
C ARG A 170 11.18 5.38 -15.55
N TRP A 171 12.49 5.17 -15.72
CA TRP A 171 13.47 5.23 -14.61
C TRP A 171 13.47 6.54 -13.83
N GLY A 172 13.23 7.68 -14.47
CA GLY A 172 13.07 8.97 -13.77
C GLY A 172 11.90 8.97 -12.77
N VAL A 173 10.79 8.33 -13.13
CA VAL A 173 9.64 8.17 -12.21
C VAL A 173 9.98 7.19 -11.09
N ALA A 174 10.64 6.08 -11.40
CA ALA A 174 11.08 5.11 -10.39
C ALA A 174 12.06 5.73 -9.38
N GLY A 175 13.00 6.56 -9.84
CA GLY A 175 13.92 7.31 -8.98
C GLY A 175 13.22 8.31 -8.07
N ASN A 176 12.24 9.08 -8.59
CA ASN A 176 11.43 9.98 -7.78
C ASN A 176 10.62 9.25 -6.71
N ILE A 177 10.11 8.06 -7.04
CA ILE A 177 9.40 7.19 -6.10
C ILE A 177 10.34 6.72 -4.98
N LEU A 178 11.55 6.24 -5.32
CA LEU A 178 12.58 5.88 -4.35
C LEU A 178 12.96 7.04 -3.43
N LEU A 179 13.13 8.24 -3.99
CA LEU A 179 13.43 9.44 -3.21
C LEU A 179 12.29 9.77 -2.24
N ALA A 180 11.03 9.69 -2.71
CA ALA A 180 9.88 9.89 -1.84
C ALA A 180 9.84 8.87 -0.70
N TRP A 181 10.19 7.60 -0.95
CA TRP A 181 10.23 6.55 0.08
C TRP A 181 11.29 6.80 1.16
N ILE A 182 12.45 7.33 0.76
CA ILE A 182 13.51 7.67 1.71
C ILE A 182 13.10 8.90 2.52
N LEU A 183 12.44 9.88 1.88
CA LEU A 183 12.04 11.14 2.52
C LEU A 183 10.84 10.98 3.47
N THR A 184 9.95 10.02 3.24
CA THR A 184 8.76 9.86 4.10
C THR A 184 9.10 9.45 5.53
N ILE A 185 10.14 8.65 5.75
CA ILE A 185 10.57 8.20 7.09
C ILE A 185 11.02 9.39 7.98
N PRO A 186 12.00 10.23 7.59
CA PRO A 186 12.41 11.36 8.41
C PRO A 186 11.28 12.38 8.57
N MET A 187 10.47 12.60 7.53
CA MET A 187 9.32 13.53 7.65
C MET A 187 8.28 13.02 8.64
N ALA A 188 7.95 11.72 8.63
CA ALA A 188 7.05 11.13 9.61
C ALA A 188 7.64 11.21 11.03
N ALA A 189 8.95 10.99 11.20
CA ALA A 189 9.63 11.12 12.48
C ALA A 189 9.61 12.55 13.01
N LEU A 190 9.85 13.55 12.14
CA LEU A 190 9.79 14.97 12.49
C LEU A 190 8.39 15.39 12.91
N VAL A 191 7.36 14.99 12.17
CA VAL A 191 5.97 15.30 12.51
C VAL A 191 5.57 14.62 13.81
N GLY A 192 5.85 13.33 13.98
CA GLY A 192 5.54 12.58 15.20
C GLY A 192 6.28 13.13 16.42
N GLY A 193 7.57 13.40 16.30
CA GLY A 193 8.39 14.01 17.35
C GLY A 193 7.93 15.42 17.69
N GLY A 194 7.56 16.22 16.69
CA GLY A 194 6.99 17.55 16.87
C GLY A 194 5.68 17.51 17.66
N MET A 195 4.76 16.62 17.30
CA MET A 195 3.51 16.43 18.05
C MET A 195 3.76 15.99 19.49
N GLN A 196 4.74 15.12 19.72
CA GLN A 196 5.14 14.69 21.07
C GLN A 196 5.77 15.82 21.92
N LEU A 197 6.38 16.83 21.30
CA LEU A 197 6.84 18.02 22.02
C LEU A 197 5.66 18.91 22.43
N VAL A 198 4.64 19.01 21.58
CA VAL A 198 3.43 19.79 21.88
C VAL A 198 2.67 19.19 23.07
N THR A 199 2.59 17.86 23.20
CA THR A 199 1.94 17.21 24.36
C THR A 199 2.62 17.49 25.70
N ARG A 200 3.87 18.00 25.72
CA ARG A 200 4.56 18.37 26.97
C ARG A 200 4.14 19.72 27.52
N VAL A 201 3.44 20.54 26.73
CA VAL A 201 2.92 21.85 27.13
C VAL A 201 1.59 21.65 27.88
N PRO A 202 1.25 22.46 28.90
CA PRO A 202 -0.05 22.36 29.56
C PRO A 202 -1.22 22.46 28.57
N GLY A 203 -2.10 21.46 28.54
CA GLY A 203 -3.19 21.35 27.56
C GLY A 203 -2.77 20.88 26.16
N GLY A 204 -1.52 20.46 25.99
CA GLY A 204 -0.94 20.01 24.71
C GLY A 204 -1.69 18.85 24.07
N ASP A 205 -2.23 17.93 24.87
CA ASP A 205 -3.01 16.77 24.40
C ASP A 205 -4.24 17.22 23.60
N GLY A 206 -4.96 18.23 24.12
CA GLY A 206 -6.11 18.83 23.43
C GLY A 206 -5.70 19.53 22.14
N ILE A 207 -4.56 20.22 22.14
CA ILE A 207 -4.02 20.89 20.94
C ILE A 207 -3.70 19.85 19.86
N VAL A 208 -3.04 18.75 20.20
CA VAL A 208 -2.70 17.68 19.26
C VAL A 208 -3.96 17.02 18.69
N LEU A 209 -4.96 16.74 19.52
CA LEU A 209 -6.24 16.16 19.07
C LEU A 209 -7.00 17.08 18.12
N VAL A 210 -7.08 18.37 18.44
CA VAL A 210 -7.74 19.37 17.57
C VAL A 210 -6.97 19.51 16.26
N PHE A 211 -5.64 19.58 16.30
CA PHE A 211 -4.82 19.73 15.11
C PHE A 211 -4.90 18.49 14.19
N ALA A 212 -4.84 17.29 14.76
CA ALA A 212 -5.04 16.04 14.03
C ALA A 212 -6.45 15.96 13.42
N GLY A 213 -7.47 16.36 14.19
CA GLY A 213 -8.86 16.46 13.72
C GLY A 213 -9.00 17.44 12.56
N LEU A 214 -8.43 18.63 12.66
CA LEU A 214 -8.42 19.63 11.59
C LEU A 214 -7.72 19.10 10.34
N ILE A 215 -6.55 18.47 10.45
CA ILE A 215 -5.86 17.87 9.30
C ILE A 215 -6.77 16.82 8.63
N ALA A 216 -7.36 15.91 9.41
CA ALA A 216 -8.23 14.86 8.90
C ALA A 216 -9.48 15.45 8.22
N THR A 217 -10.13 16.42 8.85
CA THR A 217 -11.31 17.10 8.29
C THR A 217 -10.95 17.89 7.04
N THR A 218 -9.82 18.59 7.02
CA THR A 218 -9.39 19.37 5.85
C THR A 218 -9.05 18.45 4.68
N ALA A 219 -8.34 17.34 4.93
CA ALA A 219 -8.10 16.32 3.92
C ALA A 219 -9.41 15.70 3.41
N PHE A 220 -10.36 15.43 4.30
CA PHE A 220 -11.66 14.86 3.97
C PHE A 220 -12.61 15.85 3.27
N LEU A 221 -12.55 17.15 3.54
CA LEU A 221 -13.38 18.15 2.86
C LEU A 221 -12.73 18.58 1.54
N GLY A 222 -11.42 18.80 1.55
CA GLY A 222 -10.59 19.09 0.39
C GLY A 222 -10.69 18.01 -0.69
N ARG A 223 -11.03 16.77 -0.30
CA ARG A 223 -11.33 15.68 -1.23
C ARG A 223 -12.33 16.11 -2.31
N ARG A 224 -13.39 16.89 -1.99
CA ARG A 224 -14.42 17.29 -2.97
C ARG A 224 -13.85 18.16 -4.09
N TYR A 225 -12.87 19.01 -3.79
CA TYR A 225 -12.28 19.97 -4.73
C TYR A 225 -11.45 19.29 -5.83
N GLU A 226 -10.65 18.28 -5.48
CA GLU A 226 -9.87 17.50 -6.44
C GLU A 226 -10.73 16.61 -7.35
N THR A 227 -11.85 16.07 -6.84
CA THR A 227 -12.79 15.30 -7.68
C THR A 227 -13.36 16.09 -8.84
N ARG A 228 -13.54 17.41 -8.67
CA ARG A 228 -14.04 18.29 -9.75
C ARG A 228 -12.99 18.52 -10.83
N ARG A 229 -11.70 18.54 -10.49
CA ARG A 229 -10.60 18.69 -11.46
C ARG A 229 -10.31 17.43 -12.28
N LEU A 230 -10.73 16.27 -11.81
CA LEU A 230 -10.54 14.97 -12.47
C LEU A 230 -11.80 14.47 -13.20
N ALA A 231 -12.85 15.31 -13.30
CA ALA A 231 -14.00 15.00 -14.12
C ALA A 231 -13.56 15.01 -15.61
N PRO A 232 -13.91 13.99 -16.41
CA PRO A 232 -13.71 14.05 -17.85
C PRO A 232 -14.47 15.26 -18.41
N ALA A 233 -13.90 15.93 -19.41
CA ALA A 233 -14.59 16.99 -20.14
C ALA A 233 -15.97 16.46 -20.61
N PRO A 234 -17.04 17.28 -20.54
CA PRO A 234 -18.35 16.86 -21.06
C PRO A 234 -18.18 16.49 -22.54
N ALA A 235 -18.79 15.35 -22.90
CA ALA A 235 -18.79 14.78 -24.24
C ALA A 235 -19.50 15.69 -25.26
#